data_AF-A0A519K8D4-F1
#
_entry.id   AF-A0A519K8D4-F1
#
_cell.length_a   1.000
_cell.length_b   1.000
_cell.length_c   1.000
_cell.angle_alpha   90.00
_cell.angle_beta   90.00
_cell.angle_gamma   90.00
#
_symmetry.space_group_name_H-M   'P 1'
#
loop_
_entity.id
_entity.type
_entity.pdbx_description
1 polymer ?
#
loop_
_entity_poly.entity_id
_entity_poly.type
_entity_poly.pdbx_seq_one_letter_code
_entity_poly.pdbx_strand_id
1 'polypeptide(L)'
;IQGKQGGEDLPDPARGPANTGGQYGERMGWHLPGFDDARWATATGAAATPAAGTTWYRTRFALAVPKGQDATIAVAFGDTATPRSTARYRVLLFVNGWNMGQFIAHVGPQRLFPIPEGILDHHGNNTIALAVTSDGQTGHALEQVRLVTVRTVKGGVPVRMVAAPPEGRAAMVR
;
A
#
# COMPACT_ATOMS: atom_id res chain seq x y z
N ILE A 1 12.11 -19.77 12.58
CA ILE A 1 11.31 -19.19 11.47
C ILE A 1 10.23 -18.32 12.10
N GLN A 2 9.96 -17.12 11.58
CA GLN A 2 8.90 -16.23 12.08
C GLN A 2 8.02 -15.74 10.93
N GLY A 3 6.70 -15.82 11.12
CA GLY A 3 5.68 -15.27 10.21
C GLY A 3 5.14 -13.93 10.72
N LYS A 4 3.84 -13.72 10.56
CA LYS A 4 3.15 -12.55 11.10
C LYS A 4 3.25 -12.46 12.62
N GLN A 5 3.17 -11.24 13.15
CA GLN A 5 3.18 -11.01 14.60
C GLN A 5 2.00 -11.76 15.25
N GLY A 6 2.29 -12.52 16.31
CA GLY A 6 1.30 -13.29 17.07
C GLY A 6 0.83 -14.60 16.42
N GLY A 7 1.17 -14.86 15.14
CA GLY A 7 0.68 -16.05 14.45
C GLY A 7 -0.85 -16.06 14.35
N GLU A 8 -1.49 -16.98 15.07
CA GLU A 8 -2.97 -17.08 15.17
C GLU A 8 -3.56 -16.09 16.17
N ASP A 9 -2.76 -15.55 17.09
CA ASP A 9 -3.16 -14.48 17.99
C ASP A 9 -3.10 -13.13 17.26
N LEU A 10 -4.24 -12.65 16.76
CA LEU A 10 -4.32 -11.52 15.85
C LEU A 10 -4.18 -10.16 16.57
N PRO A 11 -3.08 -9.40 16.35
CA PRO A 11 -2.97 -8.04 16.89
C PRO A 11 -3.91 -7.06 16.18
N ASP A 12 -4.32 -7.37 14.95
CA ASP A 12 -5.28 -6.58 14.16
C ASP A 12 -6.43 -7.47 13.68
N PRO A 13 -7.44 -7.72 14.55
CA PRO A 13 -8.60 -8.51 14.17
C PRO A 13 -9.50 -7.78 13.17
N ALA A 14 -9.43 -6.44 13.07
CA ALA A 14 -10.26 -5.67 12.14
C ALA A 14 -9.91 -5.97 10.69
N ARG A 15 -8.61 -6.14 10.38
CA ARG A 15 -8.13 -6.50 9.04
C ARG A 15 -7.97 -8.00 8.82
N GLY A 16 -8.11 -8.79 9.87
CA GLY A 16 -8.15 -10.24 9.82
C GLY A 16 -6.78 -10.91 9.64
N PRO A 17 -6.75 -12.25 9.58
CA PRO A 17 -5.52 -13.03 9.65
C PRO A 17 -4.60 -12.86 8.44
N ALA A 18 -5.14 -12.63 7.25
CA ALA A 18 -4.39 -12.66 5.99
C ALA A 18 -3.90 -11.28 5.52
N ASN A 19 -4.19 -10.19 6.26
CA ASN A 19 -3.79 -8.84 5.84
C ASN A 19 -2.27 -8.64 5.84
N THR A 20 -1.55 -9.30 6.76
CA THR A 20 -0.11 -9.13 6.95
C THR A 20 0.63 -10.46 6.88
N GLY A 21 1.85 -10.41 6.34
CA GLY A 21 2.83 -11.48 6.39
C GLY A 21 3.83 -11.31 7.53
N GLY A 22 5.05 -11.80 7.32
CA GLY A 22 6.14 -11.82 8.30
C GLY A 22 7.30 -10.88 8.02
N GLN A 23 7.11 -9.80 7.26
CA GLN A 23 8.14 -8.79 7.08
C GLN A 23 8.32 -7.99 8.38
N TYR A 24 9.54 -7.51 8.67
CA TYR A 24 9.80 -6.71 9.87
C TYR A 24 8.86 -5.49 9.93
N GLY A 25 8.72 -4.74 8.83
CA GLY A 25 7.81 -3.60 8.78
C GLY A 25 6.33 -3.95 8.95
N GLU A 26 5.90 -5.14 8.55
CA GLU A 26 4.54 -5.61 8.82
C GLU A 26 4.34 -5.84 10.32
N ARG A 27 5.28 -6.50 10.99
CA ARG A 27 5.24 -6.73 12.44
C ARG A 27 5.36 -5.44 13.26
N MET A 28 6.06 -4.44 12.74
CA MET A 28 6.18 -3.13 13.39
C MET A 28 5.04 -2.17 13.03
N GLY A 29 4.05 -2.62 12.25
CA GLY A 29 2.88 -1.81 11.93
C GLY A 29 3.14 -0.68 10.93
N TRP A 30 4.23 -0.71 10.16
CA TRP A 30 4.61 0.39 9.24
C TRP A 30 3.57 0.65 8.14
N HIS A 31 2.72 -0.33 7.86
CA HIS A 31 1.61 -0.23 6.93
C HIS A 31 0.39 0.54 7.49
N LEU A 32 0.29 0.70 8.81
CA LEU A 32 -0.86 1.28 9.48
C LEU A 32 -0.87 2.81 9.36
N PRO A 33 -2.05 3.46 9.33
CA PRO A 33 -2.12 4.91 9.14
C PRO A 33 -1.59 5.71 10.34
N GLY A 34 -1.62 5.15 11.55
CA GLY A 34 -1.09 5.78 12.78
C GLY A 34 0.42 5.66 12.96
N PHE A 35 1.14 4.89 12.13
CA PHE A 35 2.58 4.75 12.26
C PHE A 35 3.31 6.10 12.09
N ASP A 36 4.23 6.41 13.03
CA ASP A 36 5.08 7.59 12.99
C ASP A 36 6.35 7.32 12.15
N ASP A 37 6.34 7.84 10.94
CA ASP A 37 7.43 7.79 9.96
C ASP A 37 8.26 9.09 9.92
N ALA A 38 8.12 10.00 10.89
CA ALA A 38 8.82 11.29 10.88
C ALA A 38 10.36 11.17 10.90
N ARG A 39 10.89 10.02 11.34
CA ARG A 39 12.34 9.73 11.35
C ARG A 39 12.83 9.04 10.08
N TRP A 40 11.95 8.72 9.13
CA TRP A 40 12.36 8.09 7.88
C TRP A 40 12.99 9.13 6.96
N ALA A 41 13.95 8.69 6.14
CA ALA A 41 14.53 9.54 5.13
C ALA A 41 13.48 9.88 4.06
N THR A 42 13.41 11.17 3.69
CA THR A 42 12.55 11.63 2.59
C THR A 42 13.06 11.05 1.27
N ALA A 43 12.14 10.50 0.47
CA ALA A 43 12.41 10.04 -0.88
C ALA A 43 11.45 10.71 -1.86
N THR A 44 11.98 11.34 -2.92
CA THR A 44 11.19 11.92 -4.02
C THR A 44 10.96 10.93 -5.17
N GLY A 45 11.53 9.72 -5.06
CA GLY A 45 11.43 8.62 -6.00
C GLY A 45 12.30 7.45 -5.54
N ALA A 46 12.24 6.34 -6.26
CA ALA A 46 13.13 5.21 -5.98
C ALA A 46 14.55 5.49 -6.51
N ALA A 47 15.57 5.11 -5.75
CA ALA A 47 16.95 5.19 -6.20
C ALA A 47 17.17 4.24 -7.40
N ALA A 48 17.89 4.68 -8.43
CA ALA A 48 18.15 3.88 -9.63
C ALA A 48 18.81 2.52 -9.34
N THR A 49 19.63 2.46 -8.28
CA THR A 49 20.18 1.25 -7.72
C THR A 49 19.62 1.07 -6.30
N PRO A 50 18.62 0.20 -6.10
CA PRO A 50 18.07 -0.06 -4.77
C PRO A 50 19.01 -0.94 -3.95
N ALA A 51 18.82 -0.96 -2.63
CA ALA A 51 19.43 -2.00 -1.80
C ALA A 51 18.80 -3.37 -2.11
N ALA A 52 19.59 -4.43 -2.01
CA ALA A 52 19.04 -5.79 -2.01
C ALA A 52 18.19 -6.00 -0.74
N GLY A 53 17.05 -6.65 -0.89
CA GLY A 53 16.08 -6.85 0.19
C GLY A 53 14.88 -5.92 0.09
N THR A 54 14.23 -5.65 1.23
CA THR A 54 12.96 -4.91 1.29
C THR A 54 13.15 -3.50 1.83
N THR A 55 12.82 -2.51 1.01
CA THR A 55 12.71 -1.09 1.40
C THR A 55 11.25 -0.71 1.53
N TRP A 56 10.91 0.05 2.57
CA TRP A 56 9.56 0.56 2.79
C TRP A 56 9.45 2.01 2.36
N TYR A 57 8.38 2.34 1.64
CA TYR A 57 8.01 3.70 1.31
C TYR A 57 6.64 3.99 1.91
N ARG A 58 6.43 5.23 2.33
CA ARG A 58 5.15 5.67 2.89
C ARG A 58 4.87 7.11 2.52
N THR A 59 3.61 7.42 2.27
CA THR A 59 3.17 8.78 2.02
C THR A 59 1.74 8.99 2.51
N ARG A 60 1.40 10.24 2.80
CA ARG A 60 0.05 10.69 3.17
C ARG A 60 -0.45 11.69 2.14
N PHE A 61 -1.73 11.63 1.82
CA PHE A 61 -2.38 12.56 0.90
C PHE A 61 -3.85 12.72 1.26
N ALA A 62 -4.44 13.84 0.86
CA ALA A 62 -5.87 14.09 1.02
C ALA A 62 -6.60 13.95 -0.31
N LEU A 63 -7.85 13.47 -0.27
CA LEU A 63 -8.76 13.47 -1.41
C LEU A 63 -9.95 14.36 -1.13
N ALA A 64 -10.49 14.92 -2.21
CA ALA A 64 -11.69 15.74 -2.21
C ALA A 64 -12.50 15.43 -3.47
N VAL A 65 -12.93 14.18 -3.62
CA VAL A 65 -13.77 13.75 -4.74
C VAL A 65 -15.06 14.58 -4.74
N PRO A 66 -15.54 15.08 -5.90
CA PRO A 66 -16.78 15.85 -5.91
C PRO A 66 -17.98 15.03 -5.43
N LYS A 67 -18.81 15.61 -4.56
CA LYS A 67 -20.03 14.97 -4.07
C LYS A 67 -20.95 14.55 -5.22
N GLY A 68 -21.62 13.41 -5.06
CA GLY A 68 -22.54 12.86 -6.07
C GLY A 68 -21.81 12.27 -7.28
N GLN A 69 -20.53 11.94 -7.14
CA GLN A 69 -19.77 11.16 -8.11
C GLN A 69 -19.35 9.83 -7.49
N ASP A 70 -19.47 8.77 -8.27
CA ASP A 70 -18.81 7.50 -8.03
C ASP A 70 -17.54 7.49 -8.88
N ALA A 71 -16.40 7.54 -8.19
CA ALA A 71 -15.07 7.61 -8.79
C ALA A 71 -14.29 6.32 -8.50
N THR A 72 -13.98 5.57 -9.54
CA THR A 72 -13.03 4.45 -9.43
C THR A 72 -11.62 5.01 -9.45
N ILE A 73 -10.95 4.96 -8.29
CA ILE A 73 -9.56 5.38 -8.13
C ILE A 73 -8.67 4.15 -7.99
N ALA A 74 -7.51 4.16 -8.63
CA ALA A 74 -6.55 3.07 -8.61
C ALA A 74 -5.13 3.55 -8.31
N VAL A 75 -4.33 2.66 -7.72
CA VAL A 75 -2.87 2.80 -7.68
C VAL A 75 -2.29 2.17 -8.95
N ALA A 76 -1.54 2.97 -9.71
CA ALA A 76 -0.90 2.58 -10.97
C ALA A 76 0.62 2.47 -10.78
N PHE A 77 1.22 1.37 -11.23
CA PHE A 77 2.67 1.17 -11.24
C PHE A 77 3.23 1.30 -12.66
N GLY A 78 4.24 2.16 -12.85
CA GLY A 78 4.94 2.35 -14.13
C GLY A 78 4.01 2.66 -15.29
N ASP A 79 4.30 2.16 -16.48
CA ASP A 79 3.39 2.24 -17.63
C ASP A 79 2.32 1.15 -17.57
N THR A 80 1.05 1.55 -17.52
CA THR A 80 -0.10 0.63 -17.41
C THR A 80 -0.42 -0.11 -18.70
N ALA A 81 0.12 0.32 -19.85
CA ALA A 81 -0.01 -0.38 -21.12
C ALA A 81 1.01 -1.52 -21.28
N THR A 82 2.09 -1.51 -20.47
CA THR A 82 3.17 -2.49 -20.55
C THR A 82 2.93 -3.62 -19.53
N PRO A 83 2.58 -4.85 -19.92
CA PRO A 83 2.16 -5.90 -18.98
C PRO A 83 3.29 -6.34 -18.03
N ARG A 84 4.57 -6.21 -18.42
CA ARG A 84 5.73 -6.64 -17.63
C ARG A 84 6.90 -5.69 -17.85
N SER A 85 7.61 -5.35 -16.79
CA SER A 85 8.87 -4.60 -16.85
C SER A 85 10.07 -5.56 -16.87
N THR A 86 11.21 -5.10 -17.35
CA THR A 86 12.49 -5.84 -17.22
C THR A 86 13.00 -5.85 -15.79
N ALA A 87 12.67 -4.83 -15.00
CA ALA A 87 13.05 -4.67 -13.60
C ALA A 87 12.55 -5.84 -12.72
N ARG A 88 13.42 -6.36 -11.85
CA ARG A 88 13.13 -7.52 -10.99
C ARG A 88 12.88 -7.12 -9.54
N TYR A 89 11.71 -6.53 -9.29
CA TYR A 89 11.24 -6.23 -7.95
C TYR A 89 9.78 -6.65 -7.73
N ARG A 90 9.37 -6.68 -6.45
CA ARG A 90 8.03 -7.00 -5.98
C ARG A 90 7.56 -5.93 -5.00
N VAL A 91 6.27 -5.68 -4.94
CA VAL A 91 5.67 -4.70 -4.02
C VAL A 91 4.46 -5.31 -3.35
N LEU A 92 4.38 -5.19 -2.02
CA LEU A 92 3.10 -5.28 -1.31
C LEU A 92 2.54 -3.86 -1.16
N LEU A 93 1.29 -3.67 -1.59
CA LEU A 93 0.58 -2.40 -1.54
C LEU A 93 -0.36 -2.38 -0.33
N PHE A 94 -0.17 -1.41 0.56
CA PHE A 94 -1.09 -1.16 1.66
C PHE A 94 -1.75 0.22 1.52
N VAL A 95 -3.08 0.27 1.65
CA VAL A 95 -3.86 1.52 1.69
C VAL A 95 -4.63 1.60 3.01
N ASN A 96 -4.37 2.63 3.81
CA ASN A 96 -4.96 2.80 5.15
C ASN A 96 -4.80 1.54 6.03
N GLY A 97 -3.66 0.83 5.89
CA GLY A 97 -3.35 -0.41 6.59
C GLY A 97 -3.88 -1.69 5.95
N TRP A 98 -4.74 -1.61 4.95
CA TRP A 98 -5.24 -2.79 4.24
C TRP A 98 -4.32 -3.21 3.11
N ASN A 99 -3.94 -4.48 3.04
CA ASN A 99 -3.22 -5.05 1.90
C ASN A 99 -4.16 -5.11 0.69
N MET A 100 -3.85 -4.32 -0.33
CA MET A 100 -4.68 -4.11 -1.51
C MET A 100 -4.06 -4.70 -2.78
N GLY A 101 -2.96 -5.44 -2.63
CA GLY A 101 -2.42 -6.21 -3.73
C GLY A 101 -0.93 -6.45 -3.66
N GLN A 102 -0.51 -7.34 -4.55
CA GLN A 102 0.89 -7.64 -4.79
C GLN A 102 1.20 -7.33 -6.25
N PHE A 103 2.21 -6.48 -6.47
CA PHE A 103 2.75 -6.19 -7.79
C PHE A 103 4.10 -6.90 -7.97
N ILE A 104 4.31 -7.56 -9.10
CA ILE A 104 5.59 -8.20 -9.45
C ILE A 104 5.97 -7.76 -10.85
N ALA A 105 6.95 -6.86 -10.94
CA ALA A 105 7.23 -6.09 -12.15
C ALA A 105 7.53 -6.97 -13.38
N HIS A 106 8.34 -8.00 -13.22
CA HIS A 106 8.76 -8.92 -14.28
C HIS A 106 7.78 -10.08 -14.55
N VAL A 107 6.71 -10.22 -13.75
CA VAL A 107 5.72 -11.31 -13.91
C VAL A 107 4.40 -10.76 -14.47
N GLY A 108 3.87 -9.67 -13.91
CA GLY A 108 2.65 -9.03 -14.39
C GLY A 108 1.40 -9.94 -14.39
N PRO A 109 0.33 -9.60 -15.14
CA PRO A 109 0.18 -8.40 -15.98
C PRO A 109 -0.42 -7.20 -15.23
N GLN A 110 -0.89 -7.38 -13.99
CA GLN A 110 -1.64 -6.35 -13.29
C GLN A 110 -0.76 -5.16 -12.90
N ARG A 111 -1.16 -3.96 -13.32
CA ARG A 111 -0.47 -2.68 -13.01
C ARG A 111 -1.37 -1.60 -12.45
N LEU A 112 -2.68 -1.80 -12.56
CA LEU A 112 -3.72 -0.97 -11.99
C LEU A 112 -4.40 -1.76 -10.88
N PHE A 113 -4.41 -1.18 -9.68
CA PHE A 113 -5.01 -1.74 -8.48
C PHE A 113 -6.12 -0.80 -8.04
N PRO A 114 -7.38 -1.01 -8.48
CA PRO A 114 -8.52 -0.25 -8.00
C PRO A 114 -8.67 -0.41 -6.49
N ILE A 115 -8.84 0.71 -5.79
CA ILE A 115 -9.04 0.72 -4.34
C ILE A 115 -10.49 1.14 -4.07
N PRO A 116 -11.29 0.32 -3.40
CA PRO A 116 -12.67 0.67 -3.10
C PRO A 116 -12.79 1.90 -2.21
N GLU A 117 -13.78 2.76 -2.49
CA GLU A 117 -14.24 3.77 -1.53
C GLU A 117 -14.62 3.07 -0.22
N GLY A 118 -14.31 3.70 0.91
CA GLY A 118 -14.49 3.10 2.24
C GLY A 118 -13.24 2.41 2.76
N ILE A 119 -12.38 1.87 1.88
CA ILE A 119 -10.96 1.63 2.21
C ILE A 119 -10.19 2.91 1.95
N LEU A 120 -10.36 3.48 0.76
CA LEU A 120 -9.89 4.82 0.41
C LEU A 120 -10.93 5.85 0.89
N ASP A 121 -10.48 6.83 1.65
CA ASP A 121 -11.30 7.97 2.06
C ASP A 121 -11.33 9.00 0.93
N HIS A 122 -12.43 9.06 0.18
CA HIS A 122 -12.60 10.00 -0.93
C HIS A 122 -12.71 11.46 -0.50
N HIS A 123 -12.91 11.74 0.80
CA HIS A 123 -13.14 13.08 1.33
C HIS A 123 -12.26 13.35 2.56
N GLY A 124 -11.09 12.72 2.65
CA GLY A 124 -10.23 12.83 3.80
C GLY A 124 -8.80 12.37 3.55
N ASN A 125 -8.10 12.08 4.64
CA ASN A 125 -6.69 11.73 4.62
C ASN A 125 -6.50 10.23 4.42
N ASN A 126 -5.54 9.90 3.55
CA ASN A 126 -5.18 8.55 3.21
C ASN A 126 -3.68 8.33 3.41
N THR A 127 -3.32 7.08 3.67
CA THR A 127 -1.93 6.62 3.72
C THR A 127 -1.74 5.50 2.71
N ILE A 128 -0.68 5.60 1.91
CA ILE A 128 -0.15 4.47 1.14
C ILE A 128 1.19 4.07 1.74
N ALA A 129 1.36 2.76 1.98
CA ALA A 129 2.65 2.17 2.33
C ALA A 129 2.98 1.05 1.34
N LEU A 130 4.24 1.01 0.90
CA LEU A 130 4.74 0.05 -0.07
C LEU A 130 5.93 -0.69 0.53
N ALA A 131 5.88 -2.03 0.53
CA ALA A 131 7.04 -2.86 0.85
C ALA A 131 7.67 -3.35 -0.46
N VAL A 132 8.74 -2.70 -0.90
CA VAL A 132 9.42 -2.96 -2.19
C VAL A 132 10.59 -3.89 -1.96
N THR A 133 10.55 -5.07 -2.55
CA THR A 133 11.63 -6.07 -2.46
C THR A 133 12.34 -6.19 -3.80
N SER A 134 13.66 -5.94 -3.81
CA SER A 134 14.51 -6.00 -5.00
C SER A 134 15.76 -6.85 -4.76
N ASP A 135 16.39 -7.32 -5.83
CA ASP A 135 17.68 -8.01 -5.80
C ASP A 135 18.88 -7.04 -5.71
N GLY A 136 18.63 -5.73 -5.76
CA GLY A 136 19.64 -4.68 -5.61
C GLY A 136 20.40 -4.32 -6.87
N GLN A 137 20.05 -4.90 -8.03
CA GLN A 137 20.72 -4.54 -9.28
C GLN A 137 20.24 -3.18 -9.81
N THR A 138 21.14 -2.47 -10.50
CA THR A 138 20.81 -1.19 -11.15
C THR A 138 19.65 -1.38 -12.15
N GLY A 139 18.66 -0.49 -12.08
CA GLY A 139 17.46 -0.56 -12.91
C GLY A 139 16.37 -1.48 -12.34
N HIS A 140 16.61 -2.22 -11.25
CA HIS A 140 15.59 -3.03 -10.56
C HIS A 140 14.88 -2.24 -9.44
N ALA A 141 14.74 -0.93 -9.63
CA ALA A 141 14.12 0.00 -8.70
C ALA A 141 12.60 0.10 -8.91
N LEU A 142 11.89 0.59 -7.88
CA LEU A 142 10.45 0.87 -7.97
C LEU A 142 10.19 1.92 -9.06
N GLU A 143 9.32 1.56 -10.00
CA GLU A 143 8.85 2.47 -11.05
C GLU A 143 7.89 3.53 -10.48
N GLN A 144 7.60 4.57 -11.25
CA GLN A 144 6.68 5.63 -10.81
C GLN A 144 5.33 5.04 -10.37
N VAL A 145 4.91 5.41 -9.16
CA VAL A 145 3.61 5.05 -8.61
C VAL A 145 2.71 6.27 -8.66
N ARG A 146 1.49 6.11 -9.20
CA ARG A 146 0.52 7.20 -9.35
C ARG A 146 -0.83 6.78 -8.81
N LEU A 147 -1.54 7.74 -8.22
CA LEU A 147 -2.97 7.61 -8.01
C LEU A 147 -3.66 8.10 -9.29
N VAL A 148 -4.56 7.30 -9.85
CA VAL A 148 -5.26 7.62 -11.10
C VAL A 148 -6.76 7.43 -10.95
N THR A 149 -7.54 8.31 -11.56
CA THR A 149 -8.98 8.12 -11.73
C THR A 149 -9.20 7.27 -12.99
N VAL A 150 -9.68 6.05 -12.79
CA VAL A 150 -9.97 5.11 -13.88
C VAL A 150 -11.29 5.47 -14.55
N ARG A 151 -12.30 5.82 -13.74
CA ARG A 151 -13.64 6.16 -14.20
C ARG A 151 -14.31 7.07 -13.19
N THR A 152 -15.16 7.95 -13.70
CA THR A 152 -16.07 8.76 -12.89
C THR A 152 -17.45 8.71 -13.52
N VAL A 153 -18.48 8.50 -12.70
CA VAL A 153 -19.88 8.60 -13.11
C VAL A 153 -20.64 9.46 -12.11
N LYS A 154 -21.67 10.17 -12.57
CA LYS A 154 -22.59 10.88 -11.68
C LYS A 154 -23.49 9.85 -10.98
N GLY A 155 -23.60 9.93 -9.65
CA GLY A 155 -24.37 9.00 -8.84
C GLY A 155 -23.51 8.34 -7.76
N GLY A 156 -23.79 7.06 -7.50
CA GLY A 156 -23.19 6.30 -6.41
C GLY A 156 -24.11 6.16 -5.21
N VAL A 157 -23.80 5.20 -4.35
CA VAL A 157 -24.45 5.04 -3.04
C VAL A 157 -23.60 5.67 -1.95
N PRO A 158 -24.17 6.20 -0.87
CA PRO A 158 -23.38 6.67 0.27
C PRO A 158 -22.51 5.54 0.83
N VAL A 159 -21.19 5.75 0.87
CA VAL A 159 -20.23 4.78 1.42
C VAL A 159 -19.83 5.21 2.83
N ARG A 160 -19.67 4.23 3.73
CA ARG A 160 -19.07 4.43 5.05
C ARG A 160 -17.65 3.88 5.04
N MET A 161 -16.76 4.53 5.77
CA MET A 161 -15.42 4.01 5.97
C MET A 161 -15.46 2.65 6.66
N VAL A 162 -14.71 1.70 6.10
CA VAL A 162 -14.43 0.42 6.75
C VAL A 162 -13.55 0.71 7.97
N ALA A 163 -13.83 0.05 9.09
CA ALA A 163 -13.05 0.23 10.30
C ALA A 163 -11.57 -0.09 10.03
N ALA A 164 -10.72 0.92 10.16
CA ALA A 164 -9.29 0.84 9.93
C ALA A 164 -8.55 1.45 11.12
N PRO A 165 -8.39 0.70 12.23
CA PRO A 165 -7.69 1.20 13.41
C PRO A 165 -6.32 1.79 13.04
N PRO A 166 -5.95 2.94 13.61
CA PRO A 166 -4.68 3.62 13.29
C PRO A 166 -3.47 2.80 13.76
N GLU A 167 -3.66 1.98 14.78
CA GLU A 167 -2.68 1.09 15.37
C GLU A 167 -3.28 -0.32 15.46
N GLY A 168 -2.44 -1.36 15.38
CA GLY A 168 -2.82 -2.69 15.84
C GLY A 168 -2.93 -2.65 17.36
N ARG A 169 -3.68 -3.56 17.99
CA ARG A 169 -3.55 -3.73 19.44
C ARG A 169 -2.10 -4.12 19.70
N ALA A 170 -1.30 -3.17 20.18
CA ALA A 170 0.02 -3.47 20.70
C ALA A 170 -0.19 -4.57 21.75
N ALA A 171 0.33 -5.77 21.50
CA ALA A 171 0.60 -6.66 22.60
C ALA A 171 1.58 -5.90 23.50
N MET A 172 1.04 -5.31 24.54
CA MET A 172 1.75 -4.57 25.57
C MET A 172 2.59 -5.62 26.30
N VAL A 173 3.74 -5.98 25.73
CA VAL A 173 4.76 -6.76 26.44
C VAL A 173 5.47 -5.75 27.34
N ARG A 174 5.16 -5.82 28.63
CA ARG A 174 6.03 -5.30 29.69
C ARG A 174 7.31 -6.13 29.74
#